data_AF-A0A956U2I4-F1
#
_entry.id   AF-A0A956U2I4-F1
#
_cell.length_a   1.000
_cell.length_b   1.000
_cell.length_c   1.000
_cell.angle_alpha   90.00
_cell.angle_beta   90.00
_cell.angle_gamma   90.00
#
_symmetry.space_group_name_H-M   'P 1'
#
loop_
_entity.id
_entity.type
_entity.pdbx_description
1 polymer ?
#
loop_
_entity_poly.entity_id
_entity_poly.type
_entity_poly.pdbx_seq_one_letter_code
_entity_poly.pdbx_strand_id
1 'polypeptide(L)'
;MAKNTNSDKPPAIVIKLDSITGLDTARILSGYGVPVYGVADERGHYCTKTNACRELFVTDTSGDGLVGTLLDIAARFSSKPVLFPCSDESVRVISANRDA
;
A
#
# COMPACT_ATOMS: atom_id res chain seq x y z
N MET A 1 11.48 -10.06 -19.48
CA MET A 1 12.05 -10.83 -18.37
C MET A 1 11.07 -10.80 -17.21
N ALA A 2 10.42 -11.93 -16.90
CA ALA A 2 9.60 -12.05 -15.70
C ALA A 2 10.54 -12.23 -14.49
N LYS A 3 10.61 -11.24 -13.60
CA LYS A 3 11.42 -11.31 -12.38
C LYS A 3 10.71 -12.29 -11.44
N ASN A 4 11.37 -13.37 -11.04
CA ASN A 4 10.86 -14.34 -10.08
C ASN A 4 10.46 -13.58 -8.78
N THR A 5 9.18 -13.50 -8.46
CA THR A 5 8.63 -12.55 -7.46
C THR A 5 8.56 -13.10 -6.03
N ASN A 6 9.05 -14.30 -5.75
CA ASN A 6 9.19 -14.75 -4.36
C ASN A 6 10.47 -14.15 -3.75
N SER A 7 10.42 -12.86 -3.43
CA SER A 7 11.37 -12.28 -2.50
C SER A 7 10.92 -12.60 -1.09
N ASP A 8 11.82 -13.09 -0.24
CA ASP A 8 11.60 -13.24 1.22
C ASP A 8 11.41 -11.91 1.96
N LYS A 9 11.37 -10.78 1.24
CA LYS A 9 11.16 -9.46 1.83
C LYS A 9 9.71 -9.32 2.30
N PRO A 10 9.48 -8.74 3.50
CA PRO A 10 8.14 -8.38 3.95
C PRO A 10 7.41 -7.52 2.90
N PRO A 11 6.12 -7.79 2.63
CA PRO A 11 5.33 -6.96 1.71
C PRO A 11 5.21 -5.51 2.20
N ALA A 12 5.15 -4.58 1.26
CA ALA A 12 4.87 -3.17 1.49
C ALA A 12 3.44 -2.83 1.09
N ILE A 13 2.70 -2.17 1.98
CA ILE A 13 1.40 -1.57 1.72
C ILE A 13 1.60 -0.07 1.52
N VAL A 14 1.47 0.39 0.27
CA VAL A 14 1.58 1.82 -0.07
C VAL A 14 0.20 2.44 -0.04
N ILE A 15 -0.02 3.37 0.89
CA ILE A 15 -1.31 4.01 1.12
C ILE A 15 -1.31 5.37 0.45
N LYS A 16 -2.42 5.75 -0.20
CA LYS A 16 -2.53 6.89 -1.12
C LYS A 16 -1.76 6.66 -2.42
N LEU A 17 -1.91 5.49 -3.05
CA LEU A 17 -1.29 5.17 -4.35
C LEU A 17 -1.77 6.11 -5.46
N ASP A 18 -2.97 6.66 -5.34
CA ASP A 18 -3.55 7.70 -6.20
C ASP A 18 -2.92 9.10 -5.99
N SER A 19 -1.63 9.15 -5.64
CA SER A 19 -0.82 10.36 -5.56
C SER A 19 0.54 10.15 -6.23
N ILE A 20 1.25 11.24 -6.58
CA ILE A 20 2.62 11.13 -7.12
C ILE A 20 3.55 10.48 -6.08
N THR A 21 3.45 10.90 -4.81
CA THR A 21 4.24 10.34 -3.70
C THR A 21 4.01 8.84 -3.54
N GLY A 22 2.76 8.38 -3.62
CA GLY A 22 2.42 6.96 -3.57
C GLY A 22 2.97 6.18 -4.76
N LEU A 23 2.80 6.70 -5.98
CA LEU A 23 3.33 6.06 -7.19
C LEU A 23 4.85 5.91 -7.16
N ASP A 24 5.57 6.97 -6.79
CA ASP A 24 7.03 6.95 -6.74
C ASP A 24 7.52 6.01 -5.64
N THR A 25 6.90 6.02 -4.46
CA THR A 25 7.20 5.08 -3.37
C THR A 25 7.02 3.63 -3.83
N ALA A 26 5.90 3.31 -4.49
CA ALA A 26 5.64 1.97 -5.02
C ALA A 26 6.69 1.55 -6.06
N ARG A 27 7.06 2.44 -6.97
CA ARG A 27 8.07 2.17 -8.01
C ARG A 27 9.46 1.94 -7.43
N ILE A 28 9.87 2.74 -6.45
CA ILE A 28 11.15 2.57 -5.76
C ILE A 28 11.21 1.21 -5.07
N LEU A 29 10.21 0.88 -4.24
CA LEU A 29 10.14 -0.38 -3.50
C LEU A 29 10.15 -1.60 -4.45
N SER A 30 9.34 -1.54 -5.51
CA SER A 30 9.27 -2.59 -6.54
C SER A 30 10.61 -2.75 -7.28
N GLY A 31 11.32 -1.64 -7.56
CA GLY A 31 12.66 -1.64 -8.14
C GLY A 31 13.69 -2.43 -7.31
N TYR A 32 13.60 -2.33 -5.98
CA TYR A 32 14.39 -3.11 -5.03
C TYR A 32 13.86 -4.53 -4.77
N GLY A 33 12.85 -4.97 -5.52
CA GLY A 33 12.27 -6.31 -5.41
C GLY A 33 11.41 -6.53 -4.18
N VAL A 34 10.89 -5.47 -3.55
CA VAL A 34 9.91 -5.58 -2.47
C VAL A 34 8.53 -5.92 -3.07
N PRO A 35 7.75 -6.86 -2.50
CA PRO A 35 6.35 -7.07 -2.88
C PRO A 35 5.53 -5.84 -2.53
N VAL A 36 4.94 -5.15 -3.51
CA VAL A 36 4.15 -3.94 -3.26
C VAL A 36 2.67 -4.20 -3.49
N TYR A 37 1.84 -3.72 -2.58
CA TYR A 37 0.38 -3.69 -2.65
C TYR A 37 -0.07 -2.25 -2.45
N GLY A 38 -0.99 -1.78 -3.28
CA GLY A 38 -1.47 -0.40 -3.24
C GLY A 38 -2.81 -0.26 -2.53
N VAL A 39 -3.01 0.84 -1.83
CA VAL A 39 -4.30 1.30 -1.31
C VAL A 39 -4.56 2.70 -1.85
N ALA A 40 -5.72 2.93 -2.46
CA ALA A 40 -6.10 4.21 -3.06
C ALA A 40 -7.58 4.52 -2.81
N ASP A 41 -7.95 5.79 -2.84
CA ASP A 41 -9.35 6.22 -2.81
C ASP A 41 -10.01 5.98 -4.17
N GLU A 42 -9.29 6.29 -5.25
CA GLU A 42 -9.82 6.25 -6.60
C GLU A 42 -9.06 5.27 -7.49
N ARG A 43 -9.73 4.17 -7.90
CA ARG A 43 -9.16 3.22 -8.86
C ARG A 43 -8.89 3.84 -10.25
N GLY A 44 -9.65 4.85 -10.64
CA GLY A 44 -9.54 5.52 -11.94
C GLY A 44 -8.34 6.46 -12.11
N HIS A 45 -7.74 6.89 -10.98
CA HIS A 45 -6.66 7.87 -10.97
C HIS A 45 -5.44 7.39 -11.75
N TYR A 46 -4.78 8.27 -12.49
CA TYR A 46 -3.67 7.86 -13.38
C TYR A 46 -2.51 7.20 -12.63
N CYS A 47 -2.25 7.56 -11.37
CA CYS A 47 -1.20 6.94 -10.55
C CYS A 47 -1.46 5.46 -10.22
N THR A 48 -2.72 5.01 -10.18
CA THR A 48 -3.02 3.60 -9.90
C THR A 48 -2.75 2.70 -11.11
N LYS A 49 -2.56 3.29 -12.31
CA LYS A 49 -2.19 2.60 -13.55
C LYS A 49 -0.70 2.31 -13.57
N THR A 50 -0.25 1.45 -12.66
CA THR A 50 1.15 1.07 -12.46
C THR A 50 1.32 -0.43 -12.40
N ASN A 51 2.45 -0.93 -12.91
CA ASN A 51 2.86 -2.34 -12.78
C ASN A 51 3.74 -2.58 -11.54
N ALA A 52 3.99 -1.55 -10.73
CA ALA A 52 4.81 -1.67 -9.53
C ALA A 52 4.11 -2.48 -8.42
N CYS A 53 2.77 -2.43 -8.38
CA CYS A 53 1.94 -3.11 -7.38
C CYS A 53 1.41 -4.45 -7.93
N ARG A 54 1.33 -5.46 -7.05
CA ARG A 54 0.73 -6.77 -7.34
C ARG A 54 -0.80 -6.72 -7.34
N GLU A 55 -1.37 -5.88 -6.49
CA GLU A 55 -2.81 -5.72 -6.31
C GLU A 55 -3.11 -4.30 -5.80
N LEU A 56 -4.34 -3.85 -6.07
CA LEU A 56 -4.84 -2.54 -5.65
C LEU A 56 -6.14 -2.70 -4.84
N PHE A 57 -6.08 -2.27 -3.59
CA PHE A 57 -7.22 -2.11 -2.69
C PHE A 57 -7.79 -0.70 -2.84
N VAL A 58 -9.12 -0.60 -2.78
CA VAL A 58 -9.82 0.68 -2.89
C VAL A 58 -10.59 0.91 -1.60
N THR A 59 -10.27 2.00 -0.91
CA THR A 59 -10.91 2.42 0.35
C THR A 59 -10.60 3.90 0.58
N ASP A 60 -11.38 4.56 1.43
CA ASP A 60 -11.05 5.92 1.89
C ASP A 60 -9.74 5.89 2.69
N THR A 61 -8.68 6.50 2.14
CA THR A 61 -7.34 6.53 2.75
C THR A 61 -7.18 7.61 3.82
N SER A 62 -8.23 8.41 4.04
CA SER A 62 -8.26 9.50 5.02
C SER A 62 -9.31 9.29 6.13
N GLY A 63 -10.18 8.29 5.97
CA GLY A 63 -11.28 8.01 6.88
C GLY A 63 -11.10 6.77 7.75
N ASP A 64 -12.05 6.57 8.65
CA ASP A 64 -12.02 5.52 9.68
C ASP A 64 -12.02 4.09 9.10
N GLY A 65 -12.52 3.93 7.86
CA GLY A 65 -12.53 2.66 7.13
C GLY A 65 -11.14 2.15 6.73
N LEU A 66 -10.11 3.00 6.76
CA LEU A 66 -8.74 2.62 6.43
C LEU A 66 -8.22 1.52 7.37
N VAL A 67 -8.42 1.65 8.68
CA VAL A 67 -7.87 0.72 9.67
C VAL A 67 -8.43 -0.68 9.48
N GLY A 68 -9.75 -0.81 9.32
CA GLY A 68 -10.39 -2.10 9.03
C GLY A 68 -9.86 -2.73 7.74
N THR A 69 -9.71 -1.92 6.69
CA THR A 69 -9.13 -2.39 5.43
C THR A 69 -7.69 -2.89 5.62
N LEU A 70 -6.86 -2.19 6.41
CA LEU A 70 -5.49 -2.60 6.69
C LEU A 70 -5.42 -3.90 7.50
N LEU A 71 -6.34 -4.12 8.45
CA LEU A 71 -6.45 -5.37 9.21
C LEU A 71 -6.85 -6.55 8.29
N ASP A 72 -7.83 -6.34 7.41
CA ASP A 72 -8.24 -7.35 6.42
C ASP A 72 -7.11 -7.69 5.46
N ILE A 73 -6.35 -6.69 5.01
CA ILE A 73 -5.15 -6.87 4.19
C ILE A 73 -4.10 -7.67 4.98
N ALA A 74 -3.81 -7.29 6.22
CA ALA A 74 -2.80 -7.96 7.05
C ALA A 74 -3.11 -9.44 7.27
N ALA A 75 -4.39 -9.80 7.45
CA ALA A 75 -4.83 -11.19 7.60
C ALA A 75 -4.52 -12.09 6.38
N ARG A 76 -4.25 -11.50 5.20
CA ARG A 76 -3.89 -12.24 3.98
C ARG A 76 -2.41 -12.65 3.93
N PHE A 77 -1.57 -12.19 4.86
CA PHE A 77 -0.13 -12.44 4.85
C PHE A 77 0.33 -13.27 6.04
N SER A 78 1.27 -14.19 5.79
CA SER A 78 1.90 -14.98 6.86
C SER A 78 2.89 -14.17 7.72
N SER A 79 3.40 -13.06 7.19
CA SER A 79 4.24 -12.09 7.89
C SER A 79 3.59 -10.71 7.87
N LYS A 80 3.81 -9.92 8.93
CA LYS A 80 3.23 -8.57 9.03
C LYS A 80 3.79 -7.69 7.90
N PRO A 81 2.93 -7.15 7.02
CA PRO A 81 3.38 -6.23 5.99
C PRO A 81 3.74 -4.87 6.61
N VAL A 82 4.59 -4.11 5.92
CA VAL A 82 5.04 -2.77 6.37
C VAL A 82 4.19 -1.70 5.71
N LEU A 83 3.71 -0.74 6.50
CA LEU A 83 2.89 0.37 6.01
C LEU A 83 3.78 1.52 5.52
N PHE A 84 3.46 2.04 4.34
CA PHE A 84 4.05 3.24 3.74
C PHE A 84 2.93 4.26 3.47
N PRO A 85 2.56 5.09 4.46
CA PRO A 85 1.60 6.16 4.26
C PRO A 85 2.21 7.29 3.41
N CYS A 86 1.52 7.68 2.35
CA CYS A 86 1.98 8.73 1.43
C CYS A 86 1.11 9.99 1.46
N SER A 87 0.35 10.18 2.55
CA SER A 87 -0.36 11.42 2.86
C SER A 87 -0.41 11.66 4.37
N ASP A 88 -0.50 12.93 4.78
CA ASP A 88 -0.58 13.30 6.19
C ASP A 88 -1.87 12.77 6.85
N GLU A 89 -2.96 12.71 6.09
CA GLU A 89 -4.24 12.17 6.57
C GLU A 89 -4.14 10.68 6.89
N SER A 90 -3.49 9.90 6.02
CA SER A 90 -3.29 8.47 6.27
C SER A 90 -2.39 8.24 7.49
N VAL A 91 -1.33 9.05 7.66
CA VAL A 91 -0.51 9.03 8.88
C VAL A 91 -1.36 9.33 10.12
N ARG A 92 -2.23 10.34 10.07
CA ARG A 92 -3.10 10.72 11.18
C ARG A 92 -4.01 9.57 11.61
N VAL A 93 -4.73 8.96 10.66
CA VAL A 93 -5.66 7.85 10.94
C VAL A 93 -4.94 6.63 11.52
N ILE A 94 -3.82 6.24 10.91
CA ILE A 94 -3.03 5.08 11.37
C ILE A 94 -2.45 5.35 12.75
N SER A 95 -1.90 6.54 12.98
CA SER A 95 -1.27 6.91 14.26
C SER A 95 -2.29 6.93 15.41
N ALA A 96 -3.52 7.40 15.14
CA ALA A 96 -4.61 7.38 16.11
C ALA A 96 -5.06 5.96 16.49
N ASN A 97 -4.75 4.97 15.67
CA ASN A 97 -5.15 3.56 15.84
C ASN A 97 -3.95 2.61 15.91
N ARG A 98 -2.79 3.10 16.37
CA ARG A 98 -1.51 2.36 16.32
C ARG A 98 -1.48 1.04 17.09
N ASP A 99 -2.36 0.88 18.08
CA ASP A 99 -2.43 -0.27 18.99
C ASP A 99 -3.60 -1.21 18.68
N ALA A 100 -4.29 -0.98 17.54
CA ALA A 100 -5.35 -1.85 17.04
C ALA A 100 -4.85 -3.24 16.62
#